data_AF-A0A3D1LMD8-F1
#
_entry.id   AF-A0A3D1LMD8-F1
#
_cell.length_a   1.000
_cell.length_b   1.000
_cell.length_c   1.000
_cell.angle_alpha   90.00
_cell.angle_beta   90.00
_cell.angle_gamma   90.00
#
_symmetry.space_group_name_H-M   'P 1'
#
loop_
_entity.id
_entity.type
_entity.pdbx_description
1 polymer ?
#
loop_
_entity_poly.entity_id
_entity_poly.type
_entity_poly.pdbx_seq_one_letter_code
_entity_poly.pdbx_strand_id
1 'polypeptide(L)'
;MLITSTSEAIDIISFKNGMTFNHKIHQTEKVGKCYVCHENVQVSGDGKNVTTTEPGKIKGFGKEWAHKYCTDCHDLFGEGPVKCNDCHHKKVSDN
;
A
#
# COMPACT_ATOMS: atom_id res chain seq x y z
N MET A 1 -8.70 -15.59 -27.15
CA MET A 1 -9.35 -14.45 -26.46
C MET A 1 -8.36 -13.93 -25.42
N LEU A 2 -7.67 -12.83 -25.71
CA LEU A 2 -6.76 -12.19 -24.75
C LEU A 2 -7.61 -11.24 -23.91
N ILE A 3 -7.88 -11.62 -22.66
CA ILE A 3 -8.47 -10.73 -21.68
C ILE A 3 -7.38 -9.76 -21.20
N THR A 4 -7.37 -8.54 -21.73
CA THR A 4 -6.57 -7.45 -21.17
C THR A 4 -7.24 -6.99 -19.89
N SER A 5 -6.81 -7.52 -18.74
CA SER A 5 -7.20 -7.02 -17.43
C SER A 5 -6.51 -5.68 -17.18
N THR A 6 -7.24 -4.58 -17.36
CA THR A 6 -6.75 -3.24 -17.00
C THR A 6 -6.84 -3.09 -15.49
N SER A 7 -5.74 -3.38 -14.79
CA SER A 7 -5.57 -3.06 -13.37
C SER A 7 -5.44 -1.55 -13.22
N GLU A 8 -6.57 -0.83 -13.17
CA GLU A 8 -6.55 0.61 -12.93
C GLU A 8 -6.01 0.88 -11.52
N ALA A 9 -4.83 1.49 -11.44
CA ALA A 9 -4.25 1.93 -10.18
C ALA A 9 -5.16 3.00 -9.57
N ILE A 10 -5.58 2.80 -8.33
CA ILE A 10 -6.33 3.82 -7.59
C ILE A 10 -5.38 4.96 -7.30
N ASP A 11 -5.70 6.17 -7.78
CA ASP A 11 -4.84 7.33 -7.59
C ASP A 11 -4.81 7.80 -6.12
N ILE A 12 -5.99 7.85 -5.49
CA ILE A 12 -6.17 8.28 -4.09
C ILE A 12 -7.05 7.26 -3.36
N ILE A 13 -6.55 6.74 -2.24
CA ILE A 13 -7.27 5.85 -1.34
C ILE A 13 -7.84 6.68 -0.18
N SER A 14 -9.17 6.68 -0.04
CA SER A 14 -9.87 7.33 1.07
C SER A 14 -10.28 6.31 2.12
N PHE A 15 -9.90 6.53 3.37
CA PHE A 15 -10.23 5.66 4.49
C PHE A 15 -11.45 6.19 5.25
N LYS A 16 -12.19 5.28 5.91
CA LYS A 16 -13.43 5.63 6.65
C LYS A 16 -13.22 6.66 7.76
N ASN A 17 -12.00 6.78 8.27
CA ASN A 17 -11.63 7.74 9.32
C ASN A 17 -11.19 9.11 8.77
N GLY A 18 -11.39 9.37 7.47
CA GLY A 18 -11.06 10.65 6.84
C GLY A 18 -9.61 10.80 6.39
N MET A 19 -8.75 9.81 6.68
CA MET A 19 -7.39 9.77 6.14
C MET A 19 -7.44 9.50 4.63
N THR A 20 -6.56 10.16 3.89
CA THR A 20 -6.37 9.94 2.46
C THR A 20 -4.92 9.59 2.18
N PHE A 21 -4.72 8.66 1.26
CA PHE A 21 -3.40 8.24 0.81
C PHE A 21 -3.31 8.39 -0.69
N ASN A 22 -2.41 9.25 -1.16
CA ASN A 22 -2.16 9.43 -2.59
C ASN A 22 -1.24 8.29 -3.07
N HIS A 23 -1.88 7.17 -3.43
CA HIS A 23 -1.20 5.96 -3.88
C HIS A 23 -0.37 6.21 -5.14
N LYS A 24 -0.88 7.01 -6.09
CA LYS A 24 -0.11 7.34 -7.31
C LYS A 24 1.18 8.07 -6.99
N ILE A 25 1.15 9.17 -6.24
CA ILE A 25 2.37 9.92 -5.90
C ILE A 25 3.32 9.07 -5.06
N HIS A 26 2.79 8.31 -4.10
CA HIS A 26 3.63 7.43 -3.29
C HIS A 26 4.31 6.35 -4.14
N GLN A 27 3.59 5.79 -5.10
CA GLN A 27 4.13 4.82 -6.05
C GLN A 27 5.13 5.45 -7.03
N THR A 28 4.81 6.57 -7.67
CA THR A 28 5.62 7.11 -8.77
C THR A 28 6.80 7.94 -8.29
N GLU A 29 6.65 8.68 -7.19
CA GLU A 29 7.65 9.67 -6.75
C GLU A 29 8.46 9.21 -5.54
N LYS A 30 8.00 8.22 -4.77
CA LYS A 30 8.65 7.78 -3.52
C LYS A 30 9.22 6.37 -3.62
N VAL A 31 8.40 5.39 -3.98
CA VAL A 31 8.78 3.97 -3.90
C VAL A 31 9.19 3.37 -5.25
N GLY A 32 8.54 3.78 -6.34
CA GLY A 32 8.81 3.36 -7.72
C GLY A 32 8.32 1.96 -8.09
N LYS A 33 8.14 1.04 -7.13
CA LYS A 33 7.94 -0.39 -7.41
C LYS A 33 6.70 -0.96 -6.74
N CYS A 34 5.75 -1.46 -7.53
CA CYS A 34 4.45 -1.96 -7.04
C CYS A 34 4.60 -3.12 -6.04
N TYR A 35 5.57 -4.00 -6.25
CA TYR A 35 5.78 -5.19 -5.41
C TYR A 35 6.25 -4.87 -3.98
N VAL A 36 6.68 -3.64 -3.70
CA VAL A 36 7.10 -3.23 -2.35
C VAL A 36 5.91 -3.26 -1.38
N CYS A 37 4.70 -3.02 -1.88
CA CYS A 37 3.47 -3.11 -1.09
C CYS A 37 2.57 -4.26 -1.54
N HIS A 38 2.53 -4.55 -2.84
CA HIS A 38 1.68 -5.59 -3.45
C HIS A 38 2.44 -6.91 -3.59
N GLU A 39 2.92 -7.47 -2.49
CA GLU A 39 3.50 -8.80 -2.49
C GLU A 39 2.42 -9.84 -2.88
N ASN A 40 2.54 -10.41 -4.08
CA ASN A 40 1.78 -11.60 -4.48
C ASN A 40 2.71 -12.81 -4.52
N VAL A 41 3.26 -13.15 -3.37
CA VAL A 41 4.14 -14.30 -3.23
C VAL A 41 3.26 -15.53 -3.02
N GLN A 42 3.13 -16.36 -4.05
CA GLN A 42 2.57 -17.70 -3.92
C GLN A 42 3.71 -18.68 -3.74
N VAL A 43 3.67 -19.43 -2.64
CA VAL A 43 4.57 -20.57 -2.43
C VAL A 43 3.80 -21.83 -2.82
N SER A 44 4.36 -22.66 -3.70
CA SER A 44 3.77 -23.94 -4.06
C SER A 44 3.60 -24.83 -2.81
N GLY A 45 2.65 -25.77 -2.84
CA GLY A 45 2.35 -26.64 -1.70
C GLY A 45 3.51 -27.53 -1.24
N ASP A 46 4.54 -27.71 -2.08
CA ASP A 46 5.79 -28.41 -1.75
C ASP A 46 6.91 -27.47 -1.26
N GLY A 47 6.65 -26.16 -1.15
CA GLY A 47 7.59 -25.16 -0.65
C GLY A 47 8.74 -24.80 -1.60
N LYS A 48 8.77 -25.37 -2.81
CA LYS A 48 9.95 -25.29 -3.70
C LYS A 48 9.88 -24.17 -4.72
N ASN A 49 8.68 -23.70 -5.04
CA ASN A 49 8.49 -22.68 -6.05
C ASN A 49 7.82 -21.45 -5.43
N VAL A 50 8.46 -20.31 -5.63
CA VAL A 50 7.93 -19.00 -5.28
C VAL A 50 7.51 -18.32 -6.58
N THR A 51 6.21 -18.16 -6.77
CA THR A 51 5.65 -17.44 -7.91
C THR A 51 5.21 -16.06 -7.45
N THR A 52 5.84 -15.02 -7.99
CA THR A 52 5.41 -13.64 -7.78
C THR A 52 4.53 -13.21 -8.95
N THR A 53 3.22 -13.09 -8.74
CA THR A 53 2.27 -12.61 -9.77
C THR A 53 2.17 -11.09 -9.81
N GLU A 54 1.62 -10.55 -10.91
CA GLU A 54 1.35 -9.11 -11.08
C GLU A 54 0.77 -8.46 -9.81
N PRO A 55 1.16 -7.20 -9.49
CA PRO A 55 0.68 -6.49 -8.31
C PRO A 55 -0.84 -6.55 -8.21
N GLY A 56 -1.33 -7.02 -7.07
CA GLY A 56 -2.71 -7.47 -6.86
C GLY A 56 -3.22 -7.00 -5.51
N LYS A 57 -4.46 -7.34 -5.17
CA LYS A 57 -5.05 -6.89 -3.90
C LYS A 57 -4.25 -7.44 -2.72
N ILE A 58 -3.76 -6.55 -1.86
CA ILE A 58 -3.07 -6.92 -0.62
C ILE A 58 -4.05 -7.69 0.27
N LYS A 59 -3.74 -8.96 0.55
CA LYS A 59 -4.59 -9.80 1.41
C LYS A 59 -4.57 -9.25 2.84
N GLY A 60 -5.75 -8.99 3.40
CA GLY A 60 -5.86 -8.42 4.74
C GLY A 60 -5.52 -6.94 4.82
N PHE A 61 -5.52 -6.21 3.70
CA PHE A 61 -5.36 -4.75 3.73
C PHE A 61 -6.40 -4.11 4.65
N GLY A 62 -5.92 -3.39 5.66
CA GLY A 62 -6.72 -2.84 6.73
C GLY A 62 -5.84 -2.14 7.77
N LYS A 63 -6.43 -1.74 8.88
CA LYS A 63 -5.75 -0.98 9.95
C LYS A 63 -4.43 -1.63 10.38
N GLU A 64 -4.48 -2.91 10.77
CA GLU A 64 -3.32 -3.63 11.30
C GLU A 64 -2.21 -3.78 10.27
N TRP A 65 -2.55 -4.13 9.03
CA TRP A 65 -1.58 -4.24 7.95
C TRP A 65 -0.93 -2.88 7.66
N ALA A 66 -1.71 -1.81 7.54
CA ALA A 66 -1.20 -0.48 7.22
C ALA A 66 -0.34 0.12 8.35
N HIS A 67 -0.79 0.00 9.60
CA HIS A 67 -0.02 0.43 10.79
C HIS A 67 1.19 -0.45 11.08
N LYS A 68 1.36 -1.57 10.38
CA LYS A 68 2.59 -2.35 10.42
C LYS A 68 3.46 -2.00 9.21
N TYR A 69 3.03 -2.35 8.01
CA TYR A 69 3.84 -2.25 6.80
C TYR A 69 4.21 -0.80 6.43
N CYS A 70 3.30 0.17 6.57
CA CYS A 70 3.62 1.55 6.20
C CYS A 70 4.60 2.17 7.19
N THR A 71 4.34 2.03 8.50
CA THR A 71 5.19 2.63 9.53
C THR A 71 6.53 1.91 9.67
N ASP A 72 6.57 0.57 9.57
CA ASP A 72 7.82 -0.19 9.61
C ASP A 72 8.73 0.22 8.44
N CYS A 73 8.15 0.44 7.24
CA CYS A 73 8.90 0.94 6.09
C CYS A 73 9.44 2.36 6.34
N HIS A 74 8.59 3.28 6.81
CA HIS A 74 9.03 4.65 7.10
C HIS A 74 10.10 4.72 8.20
N ASP A 75 9.97 3.89 9.23
CA ASP A 75 10.95 3.81 10.32
C ASP A 75 12.28 3.21 9.83
N LEU A 76 12.21 2.13 9.03
CA LEU A 76 13.39 1.47 8.47
C LEU A 76 14.25 2.41 7.62
N PHE A 77 13.62 3.28 6.82
CA PHE A 77 14.31 4.25 5.98
C PHE A 77 14.51 5.61 6.65
N GLY A 78 13.93 5.83 7.83
CA GLY A 78 13.91 7.15 8.48
C GLY A 78 13.19 8.22 7.66
N GLU A 79 12.31 7.82 6.74
CA GLU A 79 11.64 8.68 5.78
C GLU A 79 10.12 8.46 5.80
N GLY A 80 9.35 9.54 5.91
CA GLY A 80 7.90 9.49 5.93
C GLY A 80 7.29 9.47 7.34
N PRO A 81 5.95 9.55 7.43
CA PRO A 81 5.25 9.70 8.70
C PRO A 81 5.17 8.39 9.50
N VAL A 82 5.58 8.44 10.77
CA VAL A 82 5.44 7.33 11.73
C VAL A 82 4.49 7.67 12.90
N LYS A 83 4.17 8.95 13.10
CA LYS A 83 3.28 9.39 14.19
C LYS A 83 1.82 9.41 13.73
N CYS A 84 0.91 9.19 14.68
CA CYS A 84 -0.52 9.13 14.42
C CYS A 84 -1.03 10.33 13.61
N ASN A 85 -0.70 11.54 14.04
CA ASN A 85 -1.24 12.77 13.43
C ASN A 85 -0.61 13.13 12.09
N ASP A 86 0.56 12.58 11.76
CA ASP A 86 1.25 12.85 10.49
C ASP A 86 0.63 12.05 9.33
N CYS A 87 -0.06 10.93 9.65
CA CYS A 87 -0.89 10.18 8.71
C CYS A 87 -2.37 10.53 8.83
N HIS A 88 -2.88 10.61 10.07
CA HIS A 88 -4.30 10.79 10.38
C HIS A 88 -4.58 12.26 10.72
N HIS A 89 -4.33 13.15 9.76
CA HIS A 89 -4.65 14.56 9.92
C HIS A 89 -6.13 14.72 10.27
N LYS A 90 -6.41 15.33 11.42
CA LYS A 90 -7.77 15.84 11.70
C LYS A 90 -8.08 16.84 10.61
N LYS A 91 -9.20 16.65 9.90
CA LYS A 91 -9.77 17.73 9.12
C LYS A 91 -10.00 18.87 10.11
N VAL A 92 -9.21 19.94 10.00
CA VAL A 92 -9.50 21.18 10.67
C VAL A 92 -10.83 21.60 10.05
N SER A 93 -11.92 21.54 10.81
CA SER A 93 -13.10 22.31 10.42
C SER A 93 -12.67 23.75 10.61
N ASP A 94 -12.44 24.45 9.51
CA ASP A 94 -12.27 25.89 9.53
C ASP A 94 -13.42 26.50 10.34
N ASN A 95 -13.09 27.12 11.47
CA ASN A 95 -14.00 27.92 12.27
C ASN A 95 -13.60 29.38 12.13
#